data_AF-A0A3D4A5A9-F1
#
_entry.id   AF-A0A3D4A5A9-F1
#
_cell.length_a   1.000
_cell.length_b   1.000
_cell.length_c   1.000
_cell.angle_alpha   90.00
_cell.angle_beta   90.00
_cell.angle_gamma   90.00
#
_symmetry.space_group_name_H-M   'P 1'
#
loop_
_entity.id
_entity.type
_entity.pdbx_description
1 polymer ?
#
loop_
_entity_poly.entity_id
_entity_poly.type
_entity_poly.pdbx_seq_one_letter_code
_entity_poly.pdbx_strand_id
1 'polypeptide(L)'
;MASASSEILFSVFLDLLDPLGEIVDVILESSHMNAEGSHEDLYRSHIDMPILKSKLWDFEEMLLNDGCCGIAVMNPGNECEVQFDEHKMLVMYGEPLSMYTEILHEHGIHLQNEIQFISEADHVHTSKDEFRSQFGELAYSLGVTL
;
A
#
# COMPACT_ATOMS: atom_id res chain seq x y z
N MET A 1 2.65 11.41 13.49
CA MET A 1 2.91 10.04 12.99
C MET A 1 2.44 9.05 14.03
N ALA A 2 2.28 7.79 13.65
CA ALA A 2 2.01 6.68 14.56
C ALA A 2 2.84 5.48 14.10
N SER A 3 2.88 4.43 14.90
CA SER A 3 3.55 3.18 14.54
C SER A 3 2.62 1.99 14.76
N ALA A 4 2.75 1.01 13.89
CA ALA A 4 2.08 -0.28 13.96
C ALA A 4 3.15 -1.37 13.84
N SER A 5 2.92 -2.51 14.46
CA SER A 5 3.80 -3.67 14.30
C SER A 5 3.42 -4.44 13.04
N SER A 6 4.35 -5.23 12.50
CA SER A 6 4.14 -5.96 11.24
C SER A 6 2.96 -6.94 11.30
N GLU A 7 2.63 -7.45 12.48
CA GLU A 7 1.54 -8.42 12.69
C GLU A 7 0.14 -7.82 12.44
N ILE A 8 0.00 -6.50 12.53
CA ILE A 8 -1.28 -5.81 12.29
C ILE A 8 -1.25 -4.91 11.05
N LEU A 9 -0.05 -4.57 10.54
CA LEU A 9 0.14 -3.55 9.50
C LEU A 9 -0.70 -3.84 8.25
N PHE A 10 -0.71 -5.09 7.79
CA PHE A 10 -1.49 -5.47 6.60
C PHE A 10 -3.00 -5.42 6.84
N SER A 11 -3.47 -5.87 8.01
CA SER A 11 -4.89 -5.77 8.38
C SER A 11 -5.34 -4.32 8.48
N VAL A 12 -4.53 -3.46 9.12
CA VAL A 12 -4.77 -2.02 9.22
C VAL A 12 -4.84 -1.39 7.83
N PHE A 13 -3.92 -1.72 6.94
CA PHE A 13 -3.93 -1.26 5.55
C PHE A 13 -5.26 -1.60 4.86
N LEU A 14 -5.71 -2.86 4.95
CA LEU A 14 -6.96 -3.27 4.31
C LEU A 14 -8.17 -2.53 4.89
N ASP A 15 -8.26 -2.36 6.20
CA ASP A 15 -9.37 -1.63 6.83
C ASP A 15 -9.35 -0.15 6.44
N LEU A 16 -8.17 0.47 6.32
CA LEU A 16 -8.02 1.84 5.83
C LEU A 16 -8.52 2.04 4.40
N LEU A 17 -8.71 0.98 3.60
CA LEU A 17 -9.32 1.08 2.27
C LEU A 17 -10.84 1.28 2.32
N ASP A 18 -11.54 0.88 3.39
CA ASP A 18 -13.01 0.92 3.46
C ASP A 18 -13.60 2.32 3.20
N PRO A 19 -13.02 3.42 3.70
CA PRO A 19 -13.53 4.76 3.42
C PRO A 19 -13.41 5.19 1.95
N LEU A 20 -12.64 4.49 1.12
CA LEU A 20 -12.50 4.78 -0.32
C LEU A 20 -13.72 4.32 -1.12
N GLY A 21 -14.67 3.59 -0.54
CA GLY A 21 -15.92 3.18 -1.22
C GLY A 21 -15.80 1.89 -2.03
N GLU A 22 -16.84 1.61 -2.84
CA GLU A 22 -17.03 0.29 -3.45
C GLU A 22 -16.19 0.04 -4.70
N ILE A 23 -15.86 1.09 -5.45
CA ILE A 23 -15.10 1.03 -6.71
C ILE A 23 -13.92 1.98 -6.60
N VAL A 24 -12.71 1.46 -6.85
CA VAL A 24 -11.46 2.21 -6.71
C VAL A 24 -10.57 2.01 -7.92
N ASP A 25 -9.58 2.87 -8.04
CA ASP A 25 -8.43 2.70 -8.92
C ASP A 25 -7.20 2.31 -8.07
N VAL A 26 -6.29 1.56 -8.68
CA VAL A 26 -5.09 1.00 -8.02
C VAL A 26 -3.86 1.29 -8.86
N ILE A 27 -2.79 1.71 -8.21
CA ILE A 27 -1.44 1.79 -8.78
C ILE A 27 -0.59 0.77 -8.03
N LEU A 28 0.05 -0.14 -8.75
CA LEU A 28 1.15 -0.94 -8.22
C LEU A 28 2.46 -0.30 -8.61
N GLU A 29 3.32 -0.08 -7.64
CA GLU A 29 4.64 0.53 -7.84
C GLU A 29 5.71 -0.54 -7.67
N SER A 30 6.71 -0.54 -8.57
CA SER A 30 7.78 -1.54 -8.55
C SER A 30 9.14 -0.98 -8.91
N SER A 31 10.15 -1.26 -8.08
CA SER A 31 11.56 -0.98 -8.37
C SER A 31 12.35 -2.22 -8.83
N HIS A 32 11.70 -3.35 -9.11
CA HIS A 32 12.37 -4.61 -9.47
C HIS A 32 13.16 -4.60 -10.80
N MET A 33 12.75 -3.78 -11.77
CA MET A 33 13.26 -3.82 -13.16
C MET A 33 14.26 -2.71 -13.48
N ASN A 34 14.40 -1.74 -12.59
CA ASN A 34 15.04 -0.46 -12.88
C ASN A 34 16.30 -0.26 -12.03
N ALA A 35 17.24 0.52 -12.57
CA ALA A 35 18.37 1.03 -11.80
C ALA A 35 17.91 2.11 -10.82
N GLU A 36 18.70 2.32 -9.75
CA GLU A 36 18.43 3.24 -8.64
C GLU A 36 17.67 4.51 -9.04
N GLY A 37 16.47 4.71 -8.46
CA GLY A 37 15.69 5.95 -8.58
C GLY A 37 14.62 6.00 -9.69
N SER A 38 14.26 4.87 -10.32
CA SER A 38 13.07 4.82 -11.19
C SER A 38 12.14 3.65 -10.83
N HIS A 39 10.85 3.96 -10.65
CA HIS A 39 9.80 2.98 -10.36
C HIS A 39 8.94 2.79 -11.62
N GLU A 40 8.37 1.60 -11.73
CA GLU A 40 7.38 1.26 -12.74
C GLU A 40 6.00 1.23 -12.10
N ASP A 41 5.09 2.05 -12.63
CA ASP A 41 3.75 2.23 -12.11
C ASP A 41 2.74 1.51 -13.01
N LEU A 42 2.06 0.50 -12.47
CA LEU A 42 1.04 -0.26 -13.17
C LEU A 42 -0.34 0.16 -12.67
N TYR A 43 -1.13 0.73 -13.57
CA TYR A 43 -2.44 1.30 -13.23
C TYR A 43 -3.61 0.38 -13.61
N ARG A 44 -4.48 0.09 -12.64
CA ARG A 44 -5.77 -0.60 -12.81
C ARG A 44 -6.91 0.32 -12.39
N SER A 45 -7.81 0.64 -13.31
CA SER A 45 -8.99 1.45 -12.99
C SER A 45 -10.24 0.64 -12.67
N HIS A 46 -11.14 1.15 -11.84
CA HIS A 46 -12.47 0.58 -11.61
C HIS A 46 -12.43 -0.91 -11.21
N ILE A 47 -11.85 -1.19 -10.05
CA ILE A 47 -11.91 -2.50 -9.39
C ILE A 47 -12.85 -2.42 -8.19
N ASP A 48 -13.68 -3.45 -8.01
CA ASP A 48 -14.53 -3.57 -6.83
C ASP A 48 -13.67 -3.84 -5.58
N MET A 49 -13.90 -3.07 -4.51
CA MET A 49 -13.16 -3.15 -3.25
C MET A 49 -13.08 -4.58 -2.68
N PRO A 50 -14.16 -5.39 -2.66
CA PRO A 50 -14.08 -6.76 -2.16
C PRO A 50 -13.16 -7.66 -3.01
N ILE A 51 -13.11 -7.43 -4.33
CA ILE A 51 -12.22 -8.17 -5.23
C ILE A 51 -10.78 -7.76 -4.95
N LEU A 52 -10.51 -6.45 -4.84
CA LEU A 52 -9.19 -5.94 -4.51
C LEU A 52 -8.67 -6.53 -3.19
N LYS A 53 -9.43 -6.37 -2.09
CA LYS A 53 -9.04 -6.91 -0.77
C LYS A 53 -8.78 -8.42 -0.82
N SER A 54 -9.64 -9.18 -1.51
CA SER A 54 -9.46 -10.62 -1.67
C SER A 54 -8.17 -10.96 -2.42
N LYS A 55 -7.80 -10.19 -3.45
CA LYS A 55 -6.53 -10.40 -4.17
C LYS A 55 -5.34 -10.05 -3.30
N LEU A 56 -5.36 -8.91 -2.64
CA LEU A 56 -4.24 -8.47 -1.79
C LEU A 56 -3.95 -9.47 -0.68
N TRP A 57 -4.97 -10.13 -0.12
CA TRP A 57 -4.79 -11.15 0.92
C TRP A 57 -3.94 -12.35 0.46
N ASP A 58 -4.02 -12.73 -0.81
CA ASP A 58 -3.20 -13.81 -1.37
C ASP A 58 -1.70 -13.44 -1.45
N PHE A 59 -1.37 -12.14 -1.32
CA PHE A 59 -0.02 -11.58 -1.47
C PHE A 59 0.47 -10.83 -0.23
N GLU A 60 -0.15 -11.03 0.94
CA GLU A 60 0.20 -10.39 2.21
C GLU A 60 1.71 -10.45 2.51
N GLU A 61 2.29 -11.65 2.44
CA GLU A 61 3.72 -11.87 2.71
C GLU A 61 4.64 -11.02 1.82
N MET A 62 4.29 -10.85 0.54
CA MET A 62 5.06 -10.06 -0.41
C MET A 62 4.86 -8.57 -0.14
N LEU A 63 3.62 -8.12 0.06
CA LEU A 63 3.32 -6.71 0.37
C LEU A 63 3.99 -6.25 1.67
N LEU A 64 4.10 -7.10 2.68
CA LEU A 64 4.75 -6.78 3.95
C LEU A 64 6.29 -6.80 3.87
N ASN A 65 6.88 -7.68 3.07
CA ASN A 65 8.31 -7.99 3.17
C ASN A 65 9.14 -7.66 1.93
N ASP A 66 8.49 -7.29 0.82
CA ASP A 66 9.21 -6.92 -0.39
C ASP A 66 9.57 -5.42 -0.39
N GLY A 67 10.87 -5.11 -0.38
CA GLY A 67 11.37 -3.74 -0.36
C GLY A 67 11.34 -3.05 -1.72
N CYS A 68 10.71 -3.66 -2.73
CA CYS A 68 10.61 -3.14 -4.09
C CYS A 68 9.16 -2.95 -4.56
N CYS A 69 8.16 -3.23 -3.72
CA CYS A 69 6.74 -3.16 -4.06
C CYS A 69 6.00 -2.15 -3.18
N GLY A 70 5.27 -1.25 -3.83
CA GLY A 70 4.28 -0.38 -3.22
C GLY A 70 2.90 -0.53 -3.89
N ILE A 71 1.87 -0.05 -3.21
CA ILE A 71 0.50 0.02 -3.74
C ILE A 71 -0.19 1.30 -3.28
N ALA A 72 -0.82 2.01 -4.20
CA ALA A 72 -1.72 3.11 -3.92
C ALA A 72 -3.14 2.75 -4.38
N VAL A 73 -4.13 3.03 -3.53
CA VAL A 73 -5.55 2.79 -3.83
C VAL A 73 -6.28 4.12 -3.66
N MET A 74 -7.04 4.52 -4.67
CA MET A 74 -7.73 5.81 -4.69
C MET A 74 -9.16 5.69 -5.19
N ASN A 75 -10.03 6.54 -4.69
CA ASN A 75 -11.39 6.64 -5.21
C ASN A 75 -11.39 7.58 -6.44
N PRO A 76 -11.87 7.17 -7.62
CA PRO A 76 -11.90 8.06 -8.80
C PRO A 76 -12.91 9.22 -8.68
N GLY A 77 -13.86 9.13 -7.75
CA GLY A 77 -14.93 10.10 -7.50
C GLY A 77 -14.67 11.08 -6.35
N ASN A 78 -13.63 10.87 -5.53
CA ASN A 78 -13.19 11.83 -4.52
C ASN A 78 -11.66 11.75 -4.38
N GLU A 79 -10.98 12.85 -4.07
CA GLU A 79 -9.50 12.92 -4.02
C GLU A 79 -8.91 12.21 -2.77
N CYS A 80 -9.51 11.09 -2.35
CA CYS A 80 -9.03 10.26 -1.25
C CYS A 80 -8.19 9.10 -1.77
N GLU A 81 -7.10 8.82 -1.05
CA GLU A 81 -6.10 7.83 -1.42
C GLU A 81 -5.47 7.21 -0.17
N VAL A 82 -5.15 5.93 -0.24
CA VAL A 82 -4.38 5.20 0.76
C VAL A 82 -3.22 4.52 0.08
N GLN A 83 -2.01 4.83 0.54
CA GLN A 83 -0.76 4.25 0.04
C GLN A 83 -0.17 3.30 1.08
N PHE A 84 0.36 2.19 0.59
CA PHE A 84 1.26 1.31 1.32
C PHE A 84 2.53 1.14 0.49
N ASP A 85 3.57 1.89 0.83
CA ASP A 85 4.76 2.03 0.00
C ASP A 85 5.81 0.92 0.21
N GLU A 86 6.89 0.98 -0.56
CA GLU A 86 8.01 0.03 -0.47
C GLU A 86 8.77 0.10 0.86
N HIS A 87 8.65 1.22 1.59
CA HIS A 87 9.21 1.43 2.94
C HIS A 87 8.25 0.99 4.06
N LYS A 88 7.10 0.44 3.69
CA LYS A 88 6.06 -0.06 4.58
C LYS A 88 5.43 1.04 5.43
N MET A 89 5.39 2.26 4.89
CA MET A 89 4.62 3.35 5.45
C MET A 89 3.20 3.35 4.90
N LEU A 90 2.26 3.69 5.78
CA LEU A 90 0.87 3.95 5.41
C LEU A 90 0.63 5.44 5.36
N VAL A 91 0.20 5.93 4.21
CA VAL A 91 -0.10 7.35 3.99
C VAL A 91 -1.52 7.48 3.48
N MET A 92 -2.31 8.32 4.14
CA MET A 92 -3.69 8.59 3.77
C MET A 92 -3.83 10.05 3.34
N TYR A 93 -4.35 10.26 2.14
CA TYR A 93 -4.72 11.56 1.61
C TYR A 93 -6.24 11.62 1.49
N GLY A 94 -6.81 12.80 1.75
CA GLY A 94 -8.24 13.03 1.61
C GLY A 94 -8.81 14.00 2.62
N GLU A 95 -10.09 14.33 2.47
CA GLU A 95 -10.82 15.20 3.38
C GLU A 95 -12.25 14.66 3.59
N PRO A 96 -12.71 14.42 4.84
CA PRO A 96 -12.00 14.61 6.10
C PRO A 96 -11.13 13.39 6.51
N LEU A 97 -9.97 13.62 7.13
CA LEU A 97 -9.08 12.55 7.64
C LEU A 97 -9.60 11.83 8.89
N SER A 98 -10.71 12.29 9.48
CA SER A 98 -11.27 11.70 10.70
C SER A 98 -11.68 10.24 10.52
N MET A 99 -12.16 9.87 9.32
CA MET A 99 -12.56 8.49 9.00
C MET A 99 -11.40 7.50 9.10
N TYR A 100 -10.20 7.89 8.66
CA TYR A 100 -9.00 7.07 8.82
C TYR A 100 -8.51 7.03 10.27
N THR A 101 -8.64 8.15 10.99
CA THR A 101 -8.22 8.25 12.40
C THR A 101 -9.03 7.32 13.30
N GLU A 102 -10.33 7.18 13.04
CA GLU A 102 -11.21 6.25 13.76
C GLU A 102 -10.73 4.80 13.59
N ILE A 103 -10.42 4.39 12.36
CA ILE A 103 -9.89 3.04 12.06
C ILE A 103 -8.56 2.80 12.78
N LEU A 104 -7.61 3.76 12.72
CA LEU A 104 -6.35 3.64 13.43
C LEU A 104 -6.56 3.46 14.94
N HIS A 105 -7.51 4.20 15.54
CA HIS A 105 -7.84 4.05 16.96
C HIS A 105 -8.45 2.69 17.31
N GLU A 106 -9.26 2.09 16.43
CA GLU A 106 -9.79 0.74 16.61
C GLU A 106 -8.69 -0.32 16.67
N HIS A 107 -7.60 -0.11 15.92
CA HIS A 107 -6.38 -0.91 15.97
C HIS A 107 -5.41 -0.52 17.10
N GLY A 108 -5.78 0.43 17.97
CA GLY A 108 -4.94 0.91 19.07
C GLY A 108 -3.75 1.78 18.63
N ILE A 109 -3.77 2.25 17.39
CA ILE A 109 -2.74 3.10 16.80
C ILE A 109 -3.10 4.55 17.06
N HIS A 110 -2.37 5.19 17.96
CA HIS A 110 -2.61 6.57 18.35
C HIS A 110 -1.53 7.50 17.80
N LEU A 111 -1.90 8.77 17.57
CA LEU A 111 -0.96 9.82 17.22
C LEU A 111 0.13 9.93 18.29
N GLN A 112 1.38 9.83 17.86
CA GLN A 112 2.55 10.07 18.69
C GLN A 112 3.26 11.33 18.18
N ASN A 113 3.21 12.39 18.98
CA ASN A 113 3.80 13.69 18.64
C ASN A 113 5.33 13.71 18.71
N GLU A 114 5.91 12.71 19.37
CA GLU A 114 7.35 12.64 19.67
C GLU A 114 8.10 11.68 18.73
N ILE A 115 7.41 10.97 17.83
CA ILE A 115 8.08 10.14 16.82
C ILE A 115 8.94 11.04 15.94
N GLN A 116 10.22 10.70 15.86
CA GLN A 116 11.16 11.30 14.93
C GLN A 116 11.33 10.37 13.74
N PHE A 117 11.11 10.90 12.53
CA PHE A 117 11.42 10.20 11.30
C PHE A 117 12.92 10.31 11.03
N ILE A 118 13.60 9.17 10.96
CA ILE A 118 15.00 9.11 10.54
C ILE A 118 14.97 8.99 9.02
N SER A 119 15.48 10.01 8.32
CA SER A 119 15.29 10.18 6.88
C SER A 119 15.72 8.99 6.03
N GLU A 120 15.03 8.82 4.90
CA GLU A 120 15.39 7.97 3.75
C GLU A 120 16.64 8.50 3.02
N ALA A 121 17.83 8.36 3.61
CA ALA A 121 19.10 8.59 2.91
C ALA A 121 19.29 7.57 1.76
N ASP A 122 20.43 7.60 1.03
CA ASP A 122 20.78 6.58 0.02
C ASP A 122 20.59 5.17 0.61
N HIS A 123 19.54 4.47 0.19
CA HIS A 123 19.22 3.13 0.67
C HIS A 123 18.92 2.21 -0.52
N VAL A 124 19.21 0.93 -0.34
CA VAL A 124 19.13 -0.08 -1.38
C VAL A 124 17.84 -0.86 -1.22
N HIS A 125 16.98 -0.80 -2.23
CA HIS A 125 15.79 -1.65 -2.29
C HIS A 125 16.25 -3.09 -2.48
N THR A 126 15.77 -3.96 -1.60
CA THR A 126 16.14 -5.37 -1.59
C THR A 126 14.88 -6.21 -1.72
N SER A 127 14.91 -7.12 -2.68
CA SER A 127 13.85 -8.09 -2.94
C SER A 127 14.43 -9.50 -2.99
N LYS A 128 13.54 -10.48 -3.12
CA LYS A 128 13.85 -11.88 -3.40
C LYS A 128 13.26 -12.27 -4.75
N ASP A 129 13.87 -13.25 -5.42
CA ASP A 129 13.36 -13.74 -6.71
C ASP A 129 11.91 -14.24 -6.60
N GLU A 130 11.53 -14.82 -5.46
CA GLU A 130 10.15 -15.25 -5.20
C GLU A 130 9.17 -14.08 -5.15
N PHE A 131 9.53 -12.96 -4.49
CA PHE A 131 8.69 -11.76 -4.41
C PHE A 131 8.54 -11.06 -5.74
N ARG A 132 9.61 -11.03 -6.55
CA ARG A 132 9.54 -10.57 -7.94
C ARG A 132 8.54 -11.36 -8.78
N SER A 133 8.52 -12.69 -8.62
CA SER A 133 7.53 -13.55 -9.30
C SER A 133 6.12 -13.24 -8.81
N GLN A 134 5.94 -13.15 -7.49
CA GLN A 134 4.65 -12.84 -6.88
C GLN A 134 4.12 -11.45 -7.25
N PHE A 135 4.98 -10.46 -7.41
CA PHE A 135 4.59 -9.14 -7.95
C PHE A 135 4.00 -9.28 -9.36
N GLY A 136 4.66 -10.03 -10.24
CA GLY A 136 4.14 -10.30 -11.59
C GLY A 136 2.81 -11.05 -11.58
N GLU A 137 2.63 -12.00 -10.65
CA GLU A 137 1.38 -12.71 -10.45
C GLU A 137 0.26 -11.79 -9.94
N LEU A 138 0.56 -10.90 -8.98
CA LEU A 138 -0.37 -9.89 -8.48
C LEU A 138 -0.81 -8.96 -9.62
N ALA A 139 0.14 -8.39 -10.35
CA ALA A 139 -0.11 -7.52 -11.50
C ALA A 139 -1.03 -8.22 -12.52
N TYR A 140 -0.68 -9.43 -12.93
CA TYR A 140 -1.50 -10.23 -13.84
C TYR A 140 -2.91 -10.49 -13.28
N SER A 141 -3.01 -10.81 -11.98
CA SER A 141 -4.30 -11.08 -11.31
C SER A 141 -5.21 -9.85 -11.23
N LEU A 142 -4.63 -8.65 -11.15
CA LEU A 142 -5.35 -7.37 -11.20
C LEU A 142 -5.67 -6.93 -12.64
N GLY A 143 -5.16 -7.64 -13.64
CA GLY A 143 -5.35 -7.32 -15.05
C GLY A 143 -4.46 -6.18 -15.54
N VAL A 144 -3.33 -5.96 -14.88
CA VAL A 144 -2.28 -5.04 -15.32
C VAL A 144 -1.07 -5.84 -15.79
N THR A 145 -0.42 -5.38 -16.84
CA THR A 145 0.76 -6.05 -17.41
C THR A 145 1.91 -5.07 -17.50
N LEU A 146 3.07 -5.51 -17.03
CA LEU A 146 4.40 -4.98 -17.36
C LEU A 146 4.61 -5.02 -18.89
#